data_AF-A0A420BTC9-F1
#
_entry.id   AF-A0A420BTC9-F1
#
_cell.length_a   1.000
_cell.length_b   1.000
_cell.length_c   1.000
_cell.angle_alpha   90.00
_cell.angle_beta   90.00
_cell.angle_gamma   90.00
#
_symmetry.space_group_name_H-M   'P 1'
#
loop_
_entity.id
_entity.type
_entity.pdbx_description
1 polymer ?
#
loop_
_entity_poly.entity_id
_entity_poly.type
_entity_poly.pdbx_seq_one_letter_code
_entity_poly.pdbx_strand_id
1 'polypeptide(L)'
;MTGPDDARDEAAREERPLRIDVRRGNPTPEELAALIAVVSESYAQEAAEAVAPEPTPESAWRRSARALRTPLRRGFGWGRFTG
;
A
#
# COMPACT_ATOMS: atom_id res chain seq x y z
N MET A 1 19.37 -7.93 -0.85
CA MET A 1 20.28 -7.12 -1.68
C MET A 1 19.44 -6.59 -2.83
N THR A 2 18.64 -5.55 -2.56
CA THR A 2 17.93 -4.78 -3.58
C THR A 2 18.99 -4.12 -4.45
N GLY A 3 18.94 -4.36 -5.75
CA GLY A 3 19.95 -3.85 -6.67
C GLY A 3 19.80 -2.34 -6.86
N PRO A 4 20.85 -1.63 -7.30
CA PRO A 4 20.74 -0.22 -7.68
C PRO A 4 19.72 0.02 -8.81
N ASP A 5 19.29 -1.02 -9.52
CA ASP A 5 18.25 -0.94 -10.56
C ASP A 5 16.82 -0.93 -9.98
N ASP A 6 16.55 -1.58 -8.84
CA ASP A 6 15.23 -1.53 -8.18
C ASP A 6 14.92 -0.11 -7.66
N ALA A 7 15.93 0.58 -7.12
CA ALA A 7 15.82 1.96 -6.66
C ALA A 7 15.55 2.95 -7.81
N ARG A 8 16.02 2.64 -9.02
CA ARG A 8 15.74 3.43 -10.24
C ARG A 8 14.32 3.19 -10.76
N ASP A 9 13.83 1.96 -10.66
CA ASP A 9 12.44 1.60 -11.02
C ASP A 9 11.42 2.16 -10.04
N GLU A 10 11.75 2.28 -8.74
CA GLU A 10 10.94 2.99 -7.75
C GLU A 10 10.90 4.50 -8.02
N ALA A 11 12.04 5.14 -8.24
CA ALA A 11 12.11 6.56 -8.61
C ALA A 11 11.40 6.87 -9.94
N ALA A 12 11.41 5.95 -10.91
CA ALA A 12 10.72 6.10 -12.19
C ALA A 12 9.19 5.89 -12.11
N ARG A 13 8.68 5.25 -11.04
CA ARG A 13 7.23 5.16 -10.75
C ARG A 13 6.70 6.44 -10.13
N GLU A 14 7.55 7.22 -9.45
CA GLU A 14 7.14 8.43 -8.72
C GLU A 14 6.73 9.62 -9.62
N GLU A 15 7.11 9.64 -10.92
CA GLU A 15 6.85 10.82 -11.78
C GLU A 15 6.37 10.47 -13.20
N ARG A 16 5.42 9.55 -13.36
CA ARG A 16 4.72 9.45 -14.66
C ARG A 16 3.63 10.52 -14.74
N PRO A 17 3.73 11.50 -15.66
CA PRO A 17 2.71 12.52 -15.80
C PRO A 17 1.37 11.88 -16.19
N LEU A 18 0.28 12.35 -15.58
CA LEU A 18 -1.08 11.93 -15.87
C LEU A 18 -1.40 12.24 -17.35
N ARG A 19 -1.65 11.20 -18.15
CA ARG A 19 -2.00 11.33 -19.58
C ARG A 19 -3.51 11.29 -19.76
N ILE A 20 -4.06 12.34 -20.37
CA ILE A 20 -5.49 12.45 -20.70
C ILE A 20 -5.62 12.64 -22.22
N ASP A 21 -6.33 11.73 -22.89
CA ASP A 21 -6.61 11.81 -24.34
C ASP A 21 -8.12 12.07 -24.58
N VAL A 22 -8.47 13.12 -25.32
CA VAL A 22 -9.85 13.38 -25.76
C VAL A 22 -10.14 12.55 -27.01
N ARG A 23 -11.02 11.55 -26.89
CA ARG A 23 -11.34 10.62 -28.00
C ARG A 23 -12.42 11.13 -28.95
N ARG A 24 -13.27 12.04 -28.49
CA ARG A 24 -14.40 12.61 -29.25
C ARG A 24 -14.73 14.01 -28.73
N GLY A 25 -15.24 14.86 -29.61
CA GLY A 25 -15.56 16.26 -29.32
C GLY A 25 -14.43 17.19 -29.70
N ASN A 26 -14.67 18.50 -29.58
CA ASN A 26 -13.65 19.54 -29.80
C ASN A 26 -13.79 20.59 -28.69
N PRO A 27 -13.31 20.29 -27.47
CA PRO A 27 -13.41 21.22 -26.35
C PRO A 27 -12.63 22.49 -26.67
N THR A 28 -13.11 23.62 -26.15
CA THR A 28 -12.34 24.86 -26.24
C THR A 28 -11.09 24.76 -25.34
N PRO A 29 -10.07 25.62 -25.58
CA PRO A 29 -8.89 25.67 -24.71
C PRO A 29 -9.24 25.89 -23.23
N GLU A 30 -10.24 26.72 -22.96
CA GLU A 30 -10.70 27.04 -21.60
C GLU A 30 -11.36 25.84 -20.93
N GLU A 31 -12.21 25.10 -21.66
CA GLU A 31 -12.84 23.87 -21.16
C GLU A 31 -11.80 22.79 -20.89
N LEU A 32 -10.79 22.65 -21.76
CA LEU A 32 -9.70 21.69 -21.57
C LEU A 32 -8.86 22.06 -20.34
N ALA A 33 -8.56 23.35 -20.15
CA ALA A 33 -7.85 23.82 -18.96
C ALA A 33 -8.64 23.57 -17.68
N ALA A 34 -9.95 23.85 -17.68
CA ALA A 34 -10.82 23.57 -16.54
C ALA A 34 -10.85 22.07 -16.21
N LEU A 35 -10.93 21.21 -17.22
CA LEU A 35 -10.90 19.76 -17.03
C LEU A 35 -9.58 19.28 -16.44
N ILE A 36 -8.45 19.74 -16.98
CA ILE A 36 -7.12 19.38 -16.46
C ILE A 36 -6.99 19.81 -15.00
N ALA A 37 -7.40 21.03 -14.65
CA ALA A 37 -7.34 21.54 -13.28
C ALA A 37 -8.11 20.62 -12.31
N VAL A 38 -9.39 20.36 -12.58
CA VAL A 38 -10.25 19.56 -11.70
C VAL A 38 -9.77 18.11 -11.59
N VAL A 39 -9.40 17.48 -12.70
CA VAL A 39 -8.96 16.08 -12.70
C VAL A 39 -7.60 15.93 -12.01
N SER A 40 -6.68 16.88 -12.22
CA SER A 40 -5.36 16.84 -11.57
C SER A 40 -5.47 17.04 -10.06
N GLU A 41 -6.33 17.95 -9.61
CA GLU A 41 -6.60 18.18 -8.18
C GLU A 41 -7.22 16.94 -7.53
N SER A 42 -8.28 16.39 -8.14
CA SER A 42 -8.93 15.18 -7.63
C SER A 42 -7.96 13.99 -7.60
N TYR A 43 -7.14 13.80 -8.63
CA TYR A 43 -6.13 12.74 -8.65
C TYR A 43 -5.07 12.94 -7.55
N ALA A 44 -4.60 14.17 -7.34
CA ALA A 44 -3.60 14.47 -6.31
C ALA A 44 -4.15 14.19 -4.90
N GLN A 45 -5.42 14.54 -4.66
CA GLN A 45 -6.07 14.24 -3.39
C GLN A 45 -6.20 12.73 -3.16
N GLU A 46 -6.73 11.99 -4.13
CA GLU A 46 -6.84 10.53 -4.04
C GLU A 46 -5.48 9.86 -3.86
N ALA A 47 -4.45 10.30 -4.59
CA ALA A 47 -3.09 9.77 -4.45
C ALA A 47 -2.50 10.03 -3.06
N ALA A 48 -2.80 11.18 -2.45
CA ALA A 48 -2.37 11.50 -1.09
C ALA A 48 -3.10 10.66 -0.03
N GLU A 49 -4.37 10.33 -0.27
CA GLU A 49 -5.19 9.49 0.63
C GLU A 49 -4.95 7.99 0.42
N ALA A 50 -4.46 7.58 -0.75
CA ALA A 50 -4.11 6.21 -1.11
C ALA A 50 -2.83 5.72 -0.41
N VAL A 51 -2.82 5.76 0.92
CA VAL A 51 -1.79 5.16 1.74
C VAL A 51 -2.17 3.70 1.98
N ALA A 52 -1.63 2.79 1.16
CA ALA A 52 -1.65 1.38 1.53
C ALA A 52 -0.94 1.23 2.89
N PRO A 53 -1.53 0.55 3.89
CA PRO A 53 -0.83 0.31 5.13
C PRO A 53 0.43 -0.48 4.81
N GLU A 54 1.57 0.00 5.30
CA GLU A 54 2.84 -0.73 5.19
C GLU A 54 2.60 -2.17 5.67
N PRO A 55 3.00 -3.19 4.90
CA PRO A 55 2.85 -4.57 5.34
C PRO A 55 3.55 -4.71 6.69
N THR A 56 2.77 -5.00 7.74
CA THR A 56 3.34 -5.21 9.06
C THR A 56 4.33 -6.38 8.97
N PRO A 57 5.62 -6.20 9.31
CA PRO A 57 6.58 -7.27 9.20
C PRO A 57 6.16 -8.44 10.10
N GLU A 58 6.34 -9.65 9.59
CA GLU A 58 5.94 -10.84 10.34
C GLU A 58 6.76 -10.96 11.63
N SER A 59 6.07 -11.08 12.77
CA SER A 59 6.73 -11.16 14.06
C SER A 59 7.70 -12.34 14.12
N ALA A 60 8.82 -12.18 14.84
CA ALA A 60 9.80 -13.25 15.01
C ALA A 60 9.16 -14.52 15.63
N TRP A 61 8.17 -14.35 16.49
CA TRP A 61 7.37 -15.45 17.05
C TRP A 61 6.53 -16.17 16.00
N ARG A 62 5.86 -15.44 15.11
CA ARG A 62 5.03 -16.06 14.06
C ARG A 62 5.89 -16.78 13.01
N ARG A 63 7.03 -16.19 12.62
CA ARG A 63 8.03 -16.84 11.74
C ARG A 63 8.64 -18.11 12.34
N SER A 64 8.88 -18.10 13.65
CA SER A 64 9.47 -19.24 14.36
C SER A 64 8.44 -20.25 14.85
N ALA A 65 7.15 -19.90 14.83
CA ALA A 65 6.08 -20.82 15.23
C ALA A 65 6.16 -22.11 14.40
N ARG A 66 6.03 -23.23 15.09
CA ARG A 66 5.95 -24.57 14.50
C ARG A 66 4.65 -25.21 14.95
N ALA A 67 4.12 -26.10 14.12
CA ALA A 67 2.98 -26.91 14.52
C ALA A 67 3.33 -27.68 15.79
N LEU A 68 2.45 -27.58 16.80
CA LEU A 68 2.56 -28.42 17.98
C LEU A 68 2.43 -29.87 17.54
N ARG A 69 3.42 -30.70 17.89
CA ARG A 69 3.35 -32.15 17.62
C ARG A 69 2.14 -32.79 18.31
N THR A 70 1.70 -32.21 19.42
CA THR A 70 0.55 -32.67 20.22
C THR A 70 -0.25 -31.46 20.71
N PRO A 71 -1.60 -31.49 20.64
CA PRO A 71 -2.45 -30.45 21.22
C PRO A 71 -2.15 -30.19 22.70
N LEU A 72 -2.17 -28.93 23.11
CA LEU A 72 -1.98 -28.55 24.53
C LEU A 72 -3.15 -29.06 25.37
N ARG A 73 -2.84 -29.84 26.40
CA ARG A 73 -3.82 -30.28 27.41
C ARG A 73 -4.08 -29.14 28.39
N ARG A 74 -5.21 -28.44 28.23
CA ARG A 74 -5.65 -27.32 29.09
C ARG A 74 -6.04 -27.73 30.53
N GLY A 75 -5.93 -29.01 30.89
CA GLY A 75 -6.38 -29.58 32.17
C GLY A 75 -5.33 -29.66 33.27
N PHE A 76 -4.06 -29.36 32.99
CA PHE A 76 -3.07 -29.18 34.06
C PHE A 76 -3.23 -27.76 34.59
N GLY A 77 -3.41 -27.59 35.90
CA GLY A 77 -3.75 -26.30 36.50
C GLY A 77 -2.57 -25.34 36.52
N TRP A 78 -2.43 -24.51 35.47
CA TRP A 78 -1.48 -23.39 35.46
C TRP A 78 -1.97 -22.18 36.29
N GLY A 79 -3.16 -22.27 36.89
CA GLY A 79 -3.81 -21.17 37.63
C GLY A 79 -3.62 -21.18 39.15
N ARG A 80 -2.64 -21.91 39.70
CA ARG A 80 -2.39 -21.96 41.15
C ARG A 80 -1.29 -21.01 41.66
N PHE A 81 -0.75 -20.14 40.81
CA PHE A 81 0.13 -19.08 41.28
C PHE A 81 -0.71 -17.95 41.90
N THR A 82 -0.89 -18.01 43.21
CA THR A 82 -1.31 -16.87 44.03
C THR A 82 -0.05 -16.28 44.64
N GLY A 83 0.32 -15.07 44.25
CA GLY A 83 1.40 -14.32 44.87
C GLY A 83 1.14 -14.02 46.33
#